data_AF-A0A915N3T9-F1
#
_entry.id   AF-A0A915N3T9-F1
#
_cell.length_a   1.000
_cell.length_b   1.000
_cell.length_c   1.000
_cell.angle_alpha   90.00
_cell.angle_beta   90.00
_cell.angle_gamma   90.00
#
_symmetry.space_group_name_H-M   'P 1'
#
loop_
_entity.id
_entity.type
_entity.pdbx_description
1 polymer ?
#
loop_
_entity_poly.entity_id
_entity_poly.type
_entity_poly.pdbx_seq_one_letter_code
_entity_poly.pdbx_strand_id
1 'polypeptide(L)'
;MNEAKLVIGIASACSIASILAVLVVVPQLYNQMSDVNSRVFDGVQAFRVNTDSAWTSLMEVQVSVTPPSKPRENPFNSIFLRQKRGLPGHCNCGPPIQPQCPPGTPGPPGPPGPSGNPGGPGQPGNPGPPGVPPARN
;
A
#
# COMPACT_ATOMS: atom_id res chain seq x y z
N MET A 1 5.57 31.95 -62.34
CA MET A 1 4.62 30.83 -62.20
C MET A 1 5.30 29.48 -61.96
N ASN A 2 6.49 29.23 -62.50
CA ASN A 2 7.17 27.92 -62.38
C ASN A 2 7.76 27.67 -60.97
N GLU A 3 8.34 28.69 -60.34
CA GLU A 3 8.85 28.63 -58.95
C GLU A 3 7.77 28.15 -57.95
N ALA A 4 6.56 28.69 -58.05
CA ALA A 4 5.44 28.31 -57.16
C ALA A 4 5.05 26.83 -57.35
N LYS A 5 5.03 26.34 -58.59
CA LYS A 5 4.72 24.93 -58.89
C LYS A 5 5.80 23.98 -58.32
N LEU A 6 7.07 24.40 -58.36
CA LEU A 6 8.19 23.63 -57.82
C LEU A 6 8.11 23.53 -56.28
N VAL A 7 7.82 24.64 -55.59
CA VAL A 7 7.64 24.67 -54.13
C VAL A 7 6.47 23.79 -53.69
N ILE A 8 5.33 23.86 -54.38
CA ILE A 8 4.15 23.04 -54.09
C ILE A 8 4.45 21.55 -54.32
N GLY A 9 5.20 21.22 -55.38
CA GLY A 9 5.65 19.85 -55.67
C GLY A 9 6.52 19.27 -54.55
N ILE A 10 7.52 20.01 -54.07
CA ILE A 10 8.39 19.57 -52.98
C ILE A 10 7.61 19.40 -51.67
N ALA A 11 6.75 20.36 -51.32
CA ALA A 11 5.99 20.35 -50.08
C ALA A 11 5.00 19.16 -50.02
N SER A 12 4.32 18.89 -51.13
CA SER A 12 3.41 17.74 -51.25
C SER A 12 4.16 16.41 -51.19
N ALA A 13 5.30 16.29 -51.88
CA ALA A 13 6.14 15.10 -51.81
C ALA A 13 6.66 14.82 -50.38
N CYS A 14 7.08 15.86 -49.66
CA CYS A 14 7.53 15.75 -48.27
C CYS A 14 6.41 15.27 -47.34
N SER A 15 5.20 15.83 -47.50
CA SER A 15 4.02 15.41 -46.74
C SER A 15 3.64 13.95 -47.02
N ILE A 16 3.70 13.52 -48.27
CA ILE A 16 3.43 12.12 -48.63
C ILE A 16 4.48 11.20 -48.01
N ALA A 17 5.76 11.57 -48.09
CA ALA A 17 6.85 10.80 -47.51
C ALA A 17 6.72 10.66 -45.98
N SER A 18 6.32 11.72 -45.27
CA SER A 18 6.13 11.67 -43.81
C SER A 18 4.95 10.77 -43.42
N ILE A 19 3.84 10.83 -44.16
CA ILE A 19 2.69 9.93 -43.95
C ILE A 19 3.10 8.47 -44.17
N LEU A 20 3.83 8.18 -45.26
CA LEU A 20 4.32 6.83 -45.53
C LEU A 20 5.28 6.34 -44.44
N ALA A 21 6.16 7.21 -43.94
CA ALA A 21 7.06 6.88 -42.83
C ALA A 21 6.26 6.50 -41.58
N VAL A 22 5.23 7.27 -41.21
CA VAL A 22 4.37 6.95 -40.06
C VAL A 22 3.63 5.62 -40.27
N LEU A 23 3.13 5.35 -41.47
CA LEU A 23 2.46 4.08 -41.79
C LEU A 23 3.37 2.86 -41.67
N VAL A 24 4.69 3.01 -41.85
CA VAL A 24 5.66 1.92 -41.65
C VAL A 24 6.11 1.81 -40.19
N VAL A 25 6.32 2.95 -39.52
CA VAL A 25 6.82 2.98 -38.13
C VAL A 25 5.78 2.45 -37.14
N VAL A 26 4.50 2.77 -37.32
CA VAL A 26 3.44 2.36 -36.39
C VAL A 26 3.32 0.83 -36.26
N PRO A 27 3.26 0.04 -37.37
CA PRO A 27 3.30 -1.43 -37.29
C PRO A 27 4.56 -1.97 -36.62
N GLN A 28 5.73 -1.38 -36.90
CA GLN A 28 6.98 -1.80 -36.26
C GLN A 28 6.94 -1.57 -34.75
N LEU A 29 6.45 -0.41 -34.31
CA LEU A 29 6.29 -0.09 -32.89
C LEU A 29 5.28 -1.03 -32.21
N TYR A 30 4.17 -1.34 -32.88
CA TYR A 30 3.17 -2.29 -32.36
C TYR A 30 3.78 -3.67 -32.12
N ASN A 31 4.56 -4.18 -33.07
CA ASN A 31 5.24 -5.47 -32.92
C ASN A 31 6.24 -5.45 -31.75
N GLN A 32 6.99 -4.36 -31.57
CA GLN A 32 7.90 -4.21 -30.42
C GLN A 32 7.13 -4.18 -29.09
N MET A 33 6.01 -3.46 -29.01
CA MET A 33 5.18 -3.41 -27.81
C MET A 33 4.61 -4.78 -27.46
N SER A 34 4.17 -5.54 -28.47
CA SER A 34 3.68 -6.91 -28.29
C SER A 34 4.77 -7.85 -27.76
N ASP A 35 5.98 -7.78 -28.30
CA ASP A 35 7.14 -8.56 -27.83
C ASP A 35 7.56 -8.17 -26.40
N VAL A 36 7.53 -6.90 -26.03
CA VAL A 36 7.78 -6.49 -24.65
C VAL A 36 6.68 -7.00 -23.72
N ASN A 37 5.43 -6.95 -24.15
CA ASN A 37 4.30 -7.44 -23.36
C ASN A 37 4.41 -8.96 -23.11
N SER A 38 4.74 -9.75 -24.13
CA SER A 38 4.92 -11.20 -23.98
C SER A 38 6.08 -11.53 -23.04
N ARG A 39 7.23 -10.85 -23.18
CA ARG A 39 8.38 -11.04 -22.27
C ARG A 39 8.04 -10.72 -20.82
N VAL A 40 7.26 -9.67 -20.56
CA VAL A 40 6.81 -9.32 -19.21
C VAL A 40 5.88 -10.41 -18.67
N PHE A 41 4.92 -10.87 -19.47
CA PHE A 41 4.00 -11.93 -19.07
C PHE A 41 4.75 -13.23 -18.73
N ASP A 42 5.68 -13.65 -19.60
CA ASP A 42 6.53 -14.82 -19.38
C ASP A 42 7.39 -14.67 -18.13
N GLY A 43 7.97 -13.48 -17.91
CA GLY A 43 8.77 -13.17 -16.72
C GLY A 43 7.95 -13.24 -15.43
N VAL A 44 6.73 -12.68 -15.41
CA VAL A 44 5.82 -12.74 -14.26
C VAL A 44 5.39 -14.18 -13.98
N GLN A 45 5.08 -14.95 -15.02
CA GLN A 45 4.71 -16.35 -14.88
C GLN A 45 5.87 -17.18 -14.30
N ALA A 46 7.09 -16.99 -14.82
CA ALA A 46 8.28 -17.65 -14.30
C ALA A 46 8.57 -17.27 -12.84
N PHE A 47 8.48 -15.98 -12.50
CA PHE A 47 8.65 -15.51 -11.13
C PHE A 47 7.61 -16.10 -10.17
N ARG A 48 6.34 -16.18 -10.60
CA ARG A 48 5.26 -16.79 -9.82
C ARG A 48 5.56 -18.26 -9.51
N VAL A 49 5.95 -19.04 -10.52
CA VAL A 49 6.29 -20.46 -10.35
C VAL A 49 7.48 -20.61 -9.38
N ASN A 50 8.52 -19.79 -9.54
CA ASN A 50 9.72 -19.88 -8.71
C ASN A 50 9.46 -19.43 -7.25
N THR A 51 8.56 -18.47 -7.05
CA THR A 51 8.17 -18.02 -5.70
C THR A 51 7.26 -19.04 -5.01
N ASP A 52 6.33 -19.65 -5.75
CA ASP A 52 5.45 -20.69 -5.24
C ASP A 52 6.23 -21.96 -4.85
N SER A 53 7.21 -22.36 -5.67
CA SER A 53 8.10 -23.47 -5.33
C SER A 53 9.01 -23.17 -4.12
N ALA A 54 9.49 -21.94 -3.98
CA ALA A 54 10.23 -21.52 -2.79
C ALA A 54 9.33 -21.53 -1.54
N TRP A 55 8.07 -21.11 -1.68
CA TRP A 55 7.09 -21.12 -0.59
C TRP A 55 6.74 -22.54 -0.12
N THR A 56 6.50 -23.47 -1.05
CA THR A 56 6.23 -24.87 -0.71
C THR A 56 7.42 -25.51 0.00
N SER A 57 8.65 -25.21 -0.45
CA SER A 57 9.88 -25.65 0.20
C SER A 57 10.02 -25.12 1.64
N LEU A 58 9.70 -23.84 1.87
CA LEU A 58 9.69 -23.25 3.22
C LEU A 58 8.63 -23.91 4.12
N MET A 59 7.45 -24.22 3.59
CA MET A 59 6.39 -24.89 4.33
C MET A 59 6.77 -26.35 4.70
N GLU A 60 7.48 -27.05 3.81
CA GLU A 60 7.97 -28.41 4.08
C GLU A 60 9.01 -28.44 5.22
N VAL A 61 9.94 -27.48 5.24
CA VAL A 61 10.89 -27.32 6.34
C VAL A 61 10.15 -27.09 7.67
N GLN A 62 9.09 -26.28 7.68
CA GLN A 62 8.27 -26.09 8.88
C GLN A 62 7.60 -27.38 9.37
N VAL A 63 7.19 -28.28 8.45
CA VAL A 63 6.62 -29.59 8.79
C VAL A 63 7.67 -30.54 9.38
N SER A 64 8.91 -30.49 8.89
CA SER A 64 10.00 -31.35 9.39
C SER A 64 10.52 -30.95 10.79
N VAL A 65 10.37 -29.68 11.17
CA VAL A 65 10.85 -29.13 12.46
C VAL A 65 9.72 -29.07 13.52
N THR A 66 8.47 -29.43 13.18
CA THR A 66 7.36 -29.47 14.15
C THR A 66 7.24 -30.84 14.84
N PRO A 67 7.32 -30.93 16.18
CA PRO A 67 7.07 -32.18 16.92
C PRO A 67 5.62 -32.69 16.71
N PRO A 68 5.40 -34.02 16.65
CA PRO A 68 4.10 -34.64 16.30
C PRO A 68 2.94 -34.39 17.29
N SER A 69 3.18 -33.71 18.42
CA SER A 69 2.21 -33.52 19.49
C SER A 69 1.50 -32.15 19.49
N LYS A 70 1.64 -31.34 18.45
CA LYS A 70 0.98 -30.02 18.37
C LYS A 70 0.16 -29.85 17.09
N PRO A 71 -1.11 -29.40 17.16
CA PRO A 71 -1.93 -29.19 15.97
C PRO A 71 -1.30 -28.16 15.03
N ARG A 72 -1.54 -28.31 13.72
CA ARG A 72 -1.02 -27.44 12.65
C ARG A 72 -1.44 -26.00 12.92
N GLU A 73 -0.52 -25.18 13.40
CA GLU A 73 -0.76 -23.77 13.70
C GLU A 73 -0.12 -22.91 12.60
N ASN A 74 -0.90 -21.98 12.03
CA ASN A 74 -0.44 -21.13 10.93
C ASN A 74 0.79 -20.31 11.38
N PRO A 75 1.93 -20.40 10.69
CA PRO A 75 3.17 -19.75 11.10
C PRO A 75 3.07 -18.21 11.13
N PHE A 76 2.11 -17.64 10.39
CA PHE A 76 1.80 -16.21 10.34
C PHE A 76 1.08 -15.68 11.57
N ASN A 77 0.52 -16.54 12.43
CA ASN A 77 -0.13 -16.11 13.67
C ASN A 77 0.88 -15.49 14.66
N SER A 78 2.15 -15.87 14.55
CA SER A 78 3.26 -15.34 15.35
C SER A 78 3.79 -13.98 14.88
N ILE A 79 3.40 -13.51 13.69
CA ILE A 79 3.76 -12.16 13.20
C ILE A 79 2.87 -11.10 13.87
N PHE A 80 1.60 -11.44 14.15
CA PHE A 80 0.65 -10.55 14.83
C PHE A 80 0.61 -10.73 16.34
N LEU A 81 1.00 -11.90 16.86
CA LEU A 81 1.16 -12.15 18.30
C LEU A 81 2.63 -12.39 18.62
N ARG A 82 3.24 -11.47 19.39
CA ARG A 82 4.57 -11.64 19.97
C ARG A 82 4.59 -12.86 20.90
N GLN A 83 4.91 -14.03 20.36
CA GLN A 83 5.05 -15.25 21.15
C GLN A 83 6.31 -15.12 22.02
N LYS A 84 6.14 -15.11 23.35
CA LYS A 84 7.26 -15.24 24.30
C LYS A 84 7.94 -16.58 24.00
N ARG A 85 9.14 -16.54 23.43
CA ARG A 85 9.96 -17.73 23.13
C ARG A 85 10.44 -18.34 24.44
N GLY A 86 9.61 -19.18 25.06
CA GLY A 86 10.08 -20.17 26.03
C GLY A 86 10.72 -21.31 25.25
N LEU A 87 12.04 -21.44 25.34
CA LEU A 87 12.80 -22.50 24.69
C LEU A 87 12.46 -23.85 25.35
N PRO A 88 12.19 -24.93 24.60
CA PRO A 88 12.01 -26.26 25.17
C PRO A 88 13.31 -26.76 25.84
N GLY A 89 13.18 -27.51 26.93
CA GLY A 89 14.28 -27.92 27.83
C GLY A 89 15.40 -28.78 27.21
N HIS A 90 15.35 -29.05 25.91
CA HIS A 90 16.40 -29.75 25.16
C HIS A 90 17.33 -28.80 24.38
N CYS A 91 17.07 -27.48 24.37
CA CYS A 91 17.93 -26.52 23.70
C CYS A 91 19.00 -25.97 24.66
N ASN A 92 20.23 -26.48 24.54
CA ASN A 92 21.44 -25.88 25.13
C ASN A 92 21.94 -24.68 24.31
N CYS A 93 21.04 -23.79 23.91
CA CYS A 93 21.46 -22.47 23.44
C CYS A 93 21.94 -21.73 24.68
N GLY A 94 23.24 -21.44 24.76
CA GLY A 94 23.76 -20.50 25.75
C GLY A 94 22.93 -19.20 25.74
N PRO A 95 22.87 -18.47 26.86
CA PRO A 95 21.99 -17.32 27.00
C PRO A 95 22.12 -16.42 25.77
N PRO A 96 20.99 -16.03 25.12
CA PRO A 96 21.03 -15.25 23.90
C PRO A 96 21.89 -14.02 24.15
N ILE A 97 22.94 -13.87 23.33
CA ILE A 97 23.79 -12.69 23.35
C ILE A 97 22.86 -11.51 23.08
N GLN A 98 22.56 -10.76 24.13
CA GLN A 98 21.70 -9.59 24.03
C GLN A 98 22.48 -8.57 23.19
N PRO A 99 21.99 -8.13 22.01
CA PRO A 99 22.63 -7.03 21.32
C PRO A 99 22.63 -5.84 22.28
N GLN A 100 23.82 -5.41 22.72
CA GLN A 100 24.03 -4.17 23.46
C GLN A 100 23.80 -2.98 22.51
N CYS A 101 22.57 -2.80 22.06
CA CYS A 101 22.15 -1.61 21.36
C CYS A 101 21.44 -0.70 22.39
N PRO A 102 21.85 0.56 22.54
CA PRO A 102 21.10 1.50 23.36
C PRO A 102 19.66 1.63 22.81
N PRO A 103 18.64 1.76 23.67
CA PRO A 103 17.29 2.12 23.23
C PRO A 103 17.34 3.39 22.38
N GLY A 104 16.56 3.43 21.30
CA GLY A 104 16.36 4.67 20.54
C GLY A 104 15.80 5.78 21.44
N THR A 105 16.07 7.03 21.09
CA THR A 105 15.53 8.18 21.84
C THR A 105 13.99 8.15 21.85
N PRO A 106 13.32 8.51 22.96
CA PRO A 106 11.88 8.72 22.96
C PRO A 106 11.47 9.68 21.85
N GLY A 107 10.32 9.42 21.21
CA GLY A 107 9.74 10.35 20.24
C GLY A 107 9.38 11.70 20.89
N PRO A 108 9.24 12.77 20.10
CA PRO A 108 8.76 14.05 20.61
C PRO A 108 7.32 13.93 21.16
N PRO A 109 6.94 14.75 22.16
CA PRO A 109 5.56 14.86 22.60
C PRO A 109 4.63 15.19 21.43
N GLY A 110 3.42 14.63 21.44
CA GLY A 110 2.39 15.00 20.46
C GLY A 110 2.00 16.47 20.57
N PRO A 111 1.41 17.05 19.52
CA PRO A 111 0.88 18.41 19.58
C PRO A 111 -0.25 18.54 20.61
N PRO A 112 -0.47 19.74 21.18
CA PRO A 112 -1.63 20.00 22.03
C PRO A 112 -2.95 19.64 21.32
N GLY A 113 -3.91 19.11 22.08
CA GLY A 113 -5.24 18.86 21.55
C GLY A 113 -5.96 20.14 21.14
N PRO A 114 -6.99 20.04 20.27
CA PRO A 114 -7.80 21.20 19.89
C PRO A 114 -8.57 21.76 21.11
N SER A 115 -8.87 23.06 21.08
CA SER A 115 -9.74 23.69 22.07
C SER A 115 -11.10 22.99 22.13
N GLY A 116 -11.67 22.90 23.34
CA GLY A 116 -13.03 22.39 23.52
C GLY A 116 -14.09 23.27 22.86
N ASN A 117 -15.25 22.70 22.56
CA ASN A 117 -16.38 23.46 22.04
C ASN A 117 -16.93 24.43 23.09
N PRO A 118 -17.46 25.60 22.67
CA PRO A 118 -18.16 26.51 23.58
C PRO A 118 -19.30 25.80 24.32
N GLY A 119 -19.54 26.22 25.57
CA GLY A 119 -20.69 25.73 26.34
C GLY A 119 -22.02 26.11 25.70
N GLY A 120 -23.06 25.31 25.97
CA GLY A 120 -24.42 25.63 25.53
C GLY A 120 -24.99 26.88 26.22
N PRO A 121 -26.04 27.50 25.66
CA PRO A 121 -26.76 28.60 26.31
C PRO A 121 -27.30 28.20 27.69
N GLY A 122 -27.38 29.17 28.61
CA GLY A 122 -27.99 28.97 29.93
C GLY A 122 -29.50 28.69 29.85
N GLN A 123 -30.06 28.11 30.91
CA GLN A 123 -31.50 27.88 30.99
C GLN A 123 -32.27 29.21 31.09
N PRO A 124 -33.48 29.30 30.50
CA PRO A 124 -34.37 30.44 30.71
C PRO A 124 -34.65 30.69 32.19
N GLY A 125 -34.84 31.97 32.56
CA GLY A 125 -35.22 32.34 33.92
C GLY A 125 -36.62 31.85 34.30
N ASN A 126 -36.87 31.71 35.60
CA ASN A 126 -38.18 31.30 36.11
C ASN A 126 -39.26 32.35 35.80
N PRO A 127 -40.52 31.93 35.57
CA PRO A 127 -41.65 32.84 35.46
C PRO A 127 -41.79 33.73 36.70
N GLY A 128 -42.20 34.98 36.48
CA GLY A 128 -42.49 35.92 37.58
C GLY A 128 -43.69 35.49 38.42
N PRO A 129 -43.84 36.02 39.65
CA PRO A 129 -44.93 35.67 40.53
C PRO A 129 -46.30 36.09 39.94
N PRO A 130 -47.38 35.34 40.23
CA PRO A 130 -48.73 35.72 39.81
C PRO A 130 -49.14 37.10 40.35
N GLY A 131 -49.88 37.86 39.54
CA GLY A 131 -50.44 39.15 39.95
C GLY A 131 -51.48 38.98 41.08
N VAL A 132 -51.48 39.92 42.03
CA VAL A 132 -52.38 39.88 43.18
C VAL A 132 -53.81 40.21 42.72
N PRO A 133 -54.81 39.35 43.00
CA PRO A 133 -56.20 39.66 42.66
C PRO A 133 -56.75 40.79 43.55
N PRO A 134 -57.68 41.62 43.05
CA PRO A 134 -58.24 42.72 43.82
C PRO A 134 -59.12 42.23 44.98
N ALA A 135 -58.96 42.84 46.16
CA ALA A 135 -59.74 42.57 47.36
C ALA A 135 -61.22 42.95 47.15
N ARG A 136 -62.14 42.10 47.61
CA ARG A 136 -63.59 42.37 47.58
C ARG A 136 -64.14 42.44 49.00
N ASN A 137 -64.76 43.58 49.31
CA ASN A 137 -65.59 43.85 50.50
C ASN A 137 -66.91 43.08 50.47
#